data_AF-A0A955X206-F1
#
_entry.id   AF-A0A955X206-F1
#
_cell.length_a   1.000
_cell.length_b   1.000
_cell.length_c   1.000
_cell.angle_alpha   90.00
_cell.angle_beta   90.00
_cell.angle_gamma   90.00
#
_symmetry.space_group_name_H-M   'P 1'
#
loop_
_entity.id
_entity.type
_entity.pdbx_description
1 polymer ?
#
loop_
_entity_poly.entity_id
_entity_poly.type
_entity_poly.pdbx_seq_one_letter_code
_entity_poly.pdbx_strand_id
1 'polypeptide(L)'
;MSAEHLSDLELDALRLGELPGDASALAEAHLGGCPACQARRAALDASAEDFAQRFVPAALAAETLARAETQRPWWRQRLAVWVPAAASAVAAVLLLSPVDAVRTKGAGGAVEVFVLDGDTPRSLSGPVPAGARLAVWVSPGPAPAWARLYWRSTEGVAPLHPAPDAAAWALTTPTWLEREVVLDDAPGPEALVAVLCAAPVSDDEARAVMDDEERAGCRRDVVAITKR
;
A
#
# COMPACT_ATOMS: atom_id res chain seq x y z
N MET A 1 -17.58 -15.46 31.06
CA MET A 1 -16.68 -14.98 29.99
C MET A 1 -17.13 -15.66 28.72
N SER A 2 -17.77 -14.94 27.82
CA SER A 2 -18.13 -15.48 26.51
C SER A 2 -16.82 -15.81 25.80
N ALA A 3 -16.60 -17.09 25.46
CA ALA A 3 -15.47 -17.46 24.63
C ALA A 3 -15.67 -16.75 23.28
N GLU A 4 -14.85 -15.74 23.04
CA GLU A 4 -14.87 -14.99 21.79
C GLU A 4 -14.59 -15.97 20.65
N HIS A 5 -15.45 -15.95 19.63
CA HIS A 5 -15.30 -16.83 18.49
C HIS A 5 -14.16 -16.35 17.59
N LEU A 6 -13.49 -17.27 16.91
CA LEU A 6 -12.53 -16.92 15.86
C LEU A 6 -13.21 -16.08 14.77
N SER A 7 -12.53 -15.03 14.34
CA SER A 7 -12.88 -14.23 13.17
C SER A 7 -12.64 -15.02 11.88
N ASP A 8 -13.32 -14.65 10.79
CA ASP A 8 -13.11 -15.30 9.49
C ASP A 8 -11.65 -15.18 9.02
N LEU A 9 -11.00 -14.05 9.32
CA LEU A 9 -9.58 -13.83 9.02
C LEU A 9 -8.67 -14.81 9.76
N GLU A 10 -8.94 -15.11 11.03
CA GLU A 10 -8.17 -16.09 11.80
C GLU A 10 -8.41 -17.52 11.30
N LEU A 11 -9.64 -17.84 10.87
CA LEU A 11 -9.96 -19.13 10.26
C LEU A 11 -9.21 -19.34 8.94
N ASP A 12 -9.16 -18.31 8.09
CA ASP A 12 -8.38 -18.34 6.85
C ASP A 12 -6.87 -18.41 7.12
N ALA A 13 -6.35 -17.61 8.05
CA ALA A 13 -4.94 -17.65 8.43
C ALA A 13 -4.53 -19.02 8.99
N LEU A 14 -5.41 -19.65 9.80
CA LEU A 14 -5.20 -21.02 10.27
C LEU A 14 -5.19 -22.02 9.10
N ARG A 15 -6.15 -21.91 8.19
CA ARG A 15 -6.27 -22.78 7.00
C ARG A 15 -5.03 -22.69 6.10
N LEU A 16 -4.45 -21.51 5.96
CA LEU A 16 -3.25 -21.25 5.16
C LEU A 16 -1.94 -21.58 5.89
N GLY A 17 -1.98 -21.91 7.18
CA GLY A 17 -0.78 -22.14 8.00
C GLY A 17 0.01 -20.86 8.30
N GLU A 18 -0.65 -19.71 8.27
CA GLU A 18 -0.04 -18.39 8.48
C GLU A 18 -0.09 -17.94 9.95
N LEU A 19 -0.85 -18.64 10.81
CA LEU A 19 -0.87 -18.34 12.23
C LEU A 19 0.45 -18.76 12.92
N PRO A 20 1.01 -17.91 13.81
CA PRO A 20 2.19 -18.28 14.59
C PRO A 20 1.88 -19.43 15.56
N GLY A 21 2.88 -20.24 15.89
CA GLY A 21 2.71 -21.55 16.54
C GLY A 21 1.74 -21.59 17.73
N ASP A 22 1.92 -20.71 18.71
CA ASP A 22 1.06 -20.67 19.90
C ASP A 22 -0.39 -20.26 19.55
N ALA A 23 -0.57 -19.32 18.63
CA ALA A 23 -1.90 -18.90 18.17
C ALA A 23 -2.60 -20.00 17.36
N SER A 24 -1.84 -20.73 16.52
CA SER A 24 -2.35 -21.86 15.76
C SER A 24 -2.87 -22.97 16.68
N ALA A 25 -2.08 -23.38 17.68
CA ALA A 25 -2.48 -24.42 18.64
C ALA A 25 -3.73 -24.02 19.45
N LEU A 26 -3.83 -22.75 19.86
CA LEU A 26 -5.02 -22.23 20.56
C LEU A 26 -6.25 -22.22 19.64
N ALA A 27 -6.10 -21.79 18.39
CA ALA A 27 -7.18 -21.76 17.42
C ALA A 27 -7.67 -23.18 17.06
N GLU A 28 -6.76 -24.14 16.90
CA GLU A 28 -7.09 -25.55 16.69
C GLU A 28 -7.83 -26.15 17.88
N ALA A 29 -7.37 -25.89 19.11
CA ALA A 29 -8.05 -26.34 20.32
C ALA A 29 -9.47 -25.75 20.43
N HIS A 30 -9.64 -24.46 20.13
CA HIS A 30 -10.96 -23.81 20.09
C HIS A 30 -11.86 -24.44 19.02
N LEU A 31 -11.34 -24.66 17.80
CA LEU A 31 -12.08 -25.31 16.73
C LEU A 31 -12.48 -26.73 17.09
N GLY A 32 -11.68 -27.47 17.83
CA GLY A 32 -12.04 -28.79 18.35
C GLY A 32 -13.23 -28.76 19.32
N GLY A 33 -13.41 -27.67 20.06
CA GLY A 33 -14.47 -27.52 21.07
C GLY A 33 -15.69 -26.68 20.67
N CYS A 34 -15.65 -25.96 19.55
CA CYS A 34 -16.67 -24.96 19.20
C CYS A 34 -17.43 -25.30 17.89
N PRO A 35 -18.67 -25.83 17.97
CA PRO A 35 -19.47 -26.16 16.78
C PRO A 35 -19.75 -24.98 15.83
N ALA A 36 -19.88 -23.76 16.38
CA ALA A 36 -20.14 -22.57 15.58
C ALA A 36 -18.94 -22.19 14.70
N CYS A 37 -17.71 -22.31 15.22
CA CYS A 37 -16.49 -22.07 14.46
C CYS A 37 -16.22 -23.19 13.45
N GLN A 38 -16.56 -24.45 13.78
CA GLN A 38 -16.51 -25.57 12.83
C GLN A 38 -17.43 -25.33 11.62
N ALA A 39 -18.67 -24.90 11.86
CA ALA A 39 -19.63 -24.60 10.80
C ALA A 39 -19.14 -23.45 9.90
N ARG A 40 -18.54 -22.39 10.49
CA ARG A 40 -17.93 -21.30 9.73
C ARG A 40 -16.75 -21.75 8.87
N ARG A 41 -15.84 -22.56 9.43
CA ARG A 41 -14.73 -23.14 8.68
C ARG A 41 -15.23 -23.96 7.49
N ALA A 42 -16.23 -24.82 7.69
CA ALA A 42 -16.82 -25.61 6.62
C ALA A 42 -17.44 -24.74 5.51
N ALA A 43 -18.04 -23.60 5.85
CA ALA A 43 -18.56 -22.65 4.86
C ALA A 43 -17.45 -21.97 4.04
N LEU A 44 -16.32 -21.61 4.67
CA LEU A 44 -15.14 -21.07 3.98
C LEU A 44 -14.49 -22.12 3.06
N ASP A 45 -14.42 -23.37 3.50
CA ASP A 45 -13.90 -24.49 2.71
C ASP A 45 -14.78 -24.72 1.46
N ALA A 46 -16.10 -24.81 1.64
CA ALA A 46 -17.05 -24.95 0.53
C ALA A 46 -16.99 -23.78 -0.47
N SER A 47 -16.85 -22.55 0.03
CA SER A 47 -16.73 -21.35 -0.84
C SER A 47 -15.45 -21.38 -1.68
N ALA A 48 -14.34 -21.85 -1.11
CA ALA A 48 -13.09 -22.00 -1.83
C ALA A 48 -13.13 -23.14 -2.86
N GLU A 49 -13.81 -24.25 -2.55
CA GLU A 49 -14.04 -25.33 -3.51
C GLU A 49 -14.90 -24.86 -4.69
N ASP A 50 -16.01 -24.15 -4.43
CA ASP A 50 -16.86 -23.56 -5.47
C ASP A 50 -16.06 -22.58 -6.35
N PHE A 51 -15.20 -21.75 -5.74
CA PHE A 51 -14.31 -20.86 -6.48
C PHE A 51 -13.34 -21.65 -7.38
N ALA A 52 -12.69 -22.68 -6.85
CA ALA A 52 -11.75 -23.51 -7.62
C ALA A 52 -12.41 -24.26 -8.79
N GLN A 53 -13.68 -24.67 -8.62
CA GLN A 53 -14.46 -25.29 -9.69
C GLN A 53 -14.91 -24.29 -10.75
N ARG A 54 -15.31 -23.07 -10.34
CA ARG A 54 -15.76 -22.02 -11.26
C ARG A 54 -14.61 -21.39 -12.04
N PHE A 55 -13.46 -21.22 -11.41
CA PHE A 55 -12.31 -20.52 -11.97
C PHE A 55 -11.13 -21.48 -12.15
N VAL A 56 -11.18 -22.29 -13.20
CA VAL A 56 -10.06 -23.15 -13.59
C VAL A 56 -8.93 -22.26 -14.12
N PRO A 57 -7.79 -22.10 -13.41
CA PRO A 57 -6.76 -21.13 -13.80
C PRO A 57 -6.20 -21.40 -15.20
N ALA A 58 -6.12 -22.67 -15.59
CA ALA A 58 -5.71 -23.05 -16.94
C ALA A 58 -6.69 -22.57 -18.02
N ALA A 59 -8.00 -22.61 -17.76
CA ALA A 59 -9.02 -22.12 -18.69
C ALA A 59 -8.95 -20.59 -18.82
N LEU A 60 -8.81 -19.89 -17.69
CA LEU A 60 -8.62 -18.43 -17.68
C LEU A 60 -7.33 -18.04 -18.43
N ALA A 61 -6.22 -18.75 -18.20
CA ALA A 61 -4.96 -18.51 -18.90
C ALA A 61 -5.11 -18.73 -20.41
N ALA A 62 -5.75 -19.83 -20.82
CA ALA A 62 -6.03 -20.12 -22.22
C ALA A 62 -6.92 -19.07 -22.88
N GLU A 63 -7.96 -18.60 -22.20
CA GLU A 63 -8.83 -17.53 -22.69
C GLU A 63 -8.06 -16.21 -22.85
N THR A 64 -7.22 -15.86 -21.86
CA THR A 64 -6.37 -14.66 -21.94
C THR A 64 -5.42 -14.73 -23.14
N LEU A 65 -4.82 -15.90 -23.39
CA LEU A 65 -3.94 -16.14 -24.54
C LEU A 65 -4.72 -16.05 -25.87
N ALA A 66 -5.90 -16.67 -25.96
CA ALA A 66 -6.73 -16.62 -27.16
C ALA A 66 -7.19 -15.19 -27.50
N ARG A 67 -7.57 -14.40 -26.49
CA ARG A 67 -7.86 -12.96 -26.66
C ARG A 67 -6.63 -12.18 -27.12
N ALA A 68 -5.46 -12.49 -26.56
CA ALA A 68 -4.21 -11.85 -26.97
C ALA A 68 -3.82 -12.21 -28.42
N GLU A 69 -4.18 -13.39 -28.93
CA GLU A 69 -3.94 -13.82 -30.31
C GLU A 69 -4.89 -13.17 -31.31
N THR A 70 -6.19 -13.15 -31.01
CA THR A 70 -7.21 -12.53 -31.88
C THR A 70 -7.03 -11.02 -32.05
N GLN A 71 -6.45 -10.36 -31.04
CA GLN A 71 -6.16 -8.93 -31.09
C GLN A 71 -4.76 -8.61 -31.63
N ARG A 72 -3.99 -9.55 -32.21
CA ARG A 72 -2.67 -9.23 -32.76
C ARG A 72 -2.81 -8.33 -33.99
N PRO A 73 -2.47 -7.04 -33.92
CA PRO A 73 -2.49 -6.22 -35.11
C PRO A 73 -1.37 -6.68 -36.05
N TRP A 74 -1.65 -6.65 -37.35
CA TRP A 74 -0.77 -7.14 -38.43
C TRP A 74 0.68 -6.59 -38.36
N TRP A 75 0.90 -5.41 -37.76
CA TRP A 75 2.24 -4.85 -37.54
C TRP A 75 3.11 -5.64 -36.54
N ARG A 76 2.51 -6.43 -35.62
CA ARG A 76 3.26 -7.28 -34.68
C ARG A 76 3.98 -8.46 -35.37
N GLN A 77 3.52 -8.91 -36.54
CA GLN A 77 4.21 -9.96 -37.29
C GLN A 77 5.61 -9.53 -37.76
N ARG A 78 5.81 -8.23 -38.01
CA ARG A 78 7.14 -7.66 -38.34
C ARG A 78 8.08 -7.57 -37.15
N LEU A 79 7.54 -7.54 -35.92
CA LEU A 79 8.33 -7.52 -34.69
C LEU A 79 8.71 -8.93 -34.21
N ALA A 80 8.06 -10.00 -34.71
CA ALA A 80 8.30 -11.38 -34.28
C ALA A 80 9.76 -11.85 -34.45
N VAL A 81 10.51 -11.24 -35.37
CA VAL A 81 11.95 -11.51 -35.55
C VAL A 81 12.80 -10.97 -34.39
N TRP A 82 12.34 -9.95 -33.68
CA TRP A 82 13.07 -9.29 -32.59
C TRP A 82 12.62 -9.72 -31.18
N VAL A 83 11.44 -10.35 -31.05
CA VAL A 83 10.86 -10.79 -29.77
C VAL A 83 11.71 -11.82 -28.99
N PRO A 84 12.31 -12.86 -29.58
CA PRO A 84 13.02 -13.87 -28.78
C PRO A 84 14.26 -13.30 -28.07
N ALA A 85 14.90 -12.26 -28.63
CA ALA A 85 16.01 -11.57 -27.97
C ALA A 85 15.56 -10.66 -26.81
N ALA A 86 14.35 -10.11 -26.87
CA ALA A 86 13.80 -9.28 -25.81
C ALA A 86 13.29 -10.11 -24.61
N ALA A 87 12.74 -11.30 -24.87
CA ALA A 87 12.20 -12.18 -23.82
C ALA A 87 13.30 -12.72 -22.87
N SER A 88 14.47 -13.05 -23.41
CA SER A 88 15.62 -13.50 -22.60
C SER A 88 16.20 -12.37 -21.74
N ALA A 89 16.22 -11.14 -22.24
CA ALA A 89 16.66 -9.97 -21.48
C ALA A 89 15.73 -9.67 -20.30
N VAL A 90 14.40 -9.76 -20.48
CA VAL A 90 13.43 -9.56 -19.40
C VAL A 90 13.55 -10.64 -18.32
N ALA A 91 13.71 -11.91 -18.71
CA ALA A 91 13.90 -13.00 -17.75
C ALA A 91 15.18 -12.83 -16.93
N ALA A 92 16.28 -12.37 -17.55
CA ALA A 92 17.52 -12.07 -16.85
C ALA A 92 17.36 -10.91 -15.86
N VAL A 93 16.66 -9.84 -16.23
CA VAL A 93 16.38 -8.71 -15.32
C VAL A 93 15.53 -9.15 -14.12
N LEU A 94 14.56 -10.04 -14.32
CA LEU A 94 13.73 -10.58 -13.25
C LEU A 94 14.51 -11.54 -12.32
N LEU A 95 15.49 -12.28 -12.84
CA LEU A 95 16.33 -13.20 -12.05
C LEU A 95 17.46 -12.51 -11.28
N LEU A 96 17.98 -11.39 -11.79
CA LEU A 96 19.08 -10.65 -11.15
C LEU A 96 18.61 -9.49 -10.26
N SER A 97 17.34 -9.08 -10.35
CA SER A 97 16.81 -8.08 -9.41
C SER A 97 16.46 -8.76 -8.09
N PRO A 98 17.05 -8.36 -6.94
CA PRO A 98 16.58 -8.82 -5.65
C PRO A 98 15.11 -8.43 -5.53
N VAL A 99 14.26 -9.44 -5.43
CA VAL A 99 12.83 -9.27 -5.24
C VAL A 99 12.60 -8.92 -3.78
N ASP A 100 12.97 -7.69 -3.39
CA ASP A 100 12.57 -7.14 -2.10
C ASP A 100 11.05 -7.02 -2.10
N ALA A 101 10.41 -7.93 -1.35
CA ALA A 101 9.00 -7.99 -1.03
C ALA A 101 8.05 -7.39 -2.09
N VAL A 102 7.51 -8.26 -2.95
CA VAL A 102 6.33 -7.92 -3.76
C VAL A 102 5.16 -7.63 -2.82
N ARG A 103 5.06 -6.37 -2.38
CA ARG A 103 3.84 -5.77 -1.83
C ARG A 103 2.94 -5.43 -3.03
N THR A 104 2.21 -6.42 -3.52
CA THR A 104 1.14 -6.23 -4.52
C THR A 104 -0.09 -5.62 -3.86
N LYS A 105 -0.08 -4.30 -3.59
CA LYS A 105 -1.30 -3.48 -3.50
C LYS A 105 -0.98 -1.99 -3.60
N GLY A 106 -1.17 -1.43 -4.80
CA GLY A 106 -0.91 -0.03 -5.13
C GLY A 106 0.59 0.24 -5.26
N ALA A 107 1.03 0.99 -6.28
CA ALA A 107 2.33 1.63 -6.17
C ALA A 107 2.29 2.47 -4.89
N GLY A 108 3.06 2.08 -3.88
CA GLY A 108 3.11 2.80 -2.60
C GLY A 108 3.27 4.28 -2.91
N GLY A 109 2.44 5.10 -2.25
CA GLY A 109 2.53 6.55 -2.39
C GLY A 109 3.97 7.03 -2.17
N ALA A 110 4.28 8.22 -2.65
CA ALA A 110 5.52 8.88 -2.26
C ALA A 110 5.59 9.09 -0.74
N VAL A 111 4.45 9.02 -0.04
CA VAL A 111 4.39 9.10 1.42
C VAL A 111 3.57 7.95 2.01
N GLU A 112 4.09 7.37 3.09
CA GLU A 112 3.42 6.39 3.93
C GLU A 112 3.38 6.91 5.38
N VAL A 113 2.26 6.69 6.06
CA VAL A 113 2.06 7.10 7.46
C VAL A 113 1.87 5.87 8.33
N PHE A 114 2.58 5.85 9.45
CA PHE A 114 2.61 4.77 10.43
C PHE A 114 2.18 5.30 11.79
N VAL A 115 1.42 4.52 12.53
CA VAL A 115 1.13 4.79 13.94
C VAL A 115 2.26 4.23 14.79
N LEU A 116 2.81 5.03 15.68
CA LEU A 116 3.85 4.60 16.61
C LEU A 116 3.21 3.92 17.83
N ASP A 117 3.64 2.69 18.11
CA ASP A 117 3.37 1.97 19.35
C ASP A 117 4.68 1.87 20.14
N GLY A 118 4.86 2.80 21.08
CA GLY A 118 6.19 3.10 21.62
C GLY A 118 7.10 3.68 20.54
N ASP A 119 8.14 2.91 20.18
CA ASP A 119 9.09 3.23 19.10
C ASP A 119 8.90 2.36 17.85
N THR A 120 7.86 1.52 17.83
CA THR A 120 7.63 0.59 16.72
C THR A 120 6.59 1.16 15.76
N PRO A 121 6.96 1.46 14.50
CA PRO A 121 6.01 1.92 13.49
C PRO A 121 5.12 0.75 13.03
N ARG A 122 3.81 0.97 13.04
CA ARG A 122 2.81 0.05 12.51
C ARG A 122 2.03 0.71 11.38
N SER A 123 1.79 -0.02 10.31
CA SER A 123 0.98 0.48 9.20
C SER A 123 -0.39 0.93 9.70
N LEU A 124 -0.86 2.07 9.20
CA LEU A 124 -2.18 2.60 9.53
C LEU A 124 -3.26 1.68 8.96
N SER A 125 -4.10 1.11 9.82
CA SER A 125 -5.24 0.27 9.45
C SER A 125 -6.53 0.80 10.07
N GLY A 126 -7.24 1.63 9.30
CA GLY A 126 -8.51 2.24 9.74
C GLY A 126 -8.33 3.47 10.63
N PRO A 127 -9.35 3.81 11.45
CA PRO A 127 -9.32 5.00 12.28
C PRO A 127 -8.22 4.98 13.35
N VAL A 128 -7.61 6.13 13.61
CA VAL A 128 -6.50 6.30 14.57
C VAL A 128 -7.01 7.01 15.83
N PRO A 129 -6.57 6.65 17.04
CA PRO A 129 -6.91 7.41 18.24
C PRO A 129 -6.44 8.87 18.15
N ALA A 130 -7.23 9.79 18.70
CA ALA A 130 -6.76 11.15 18.94
C ALA A 130 -5.52 11.14 19.86
N GLY A 131 -4.61 12.10 19.70
CA GLY A 131 -3.32 12.10 20.42
C GLY A 131 -2.28 11.08 19.93
N ALA A 132 -2.60 10.26 18.92
CA ALA A 132 -1.64 9.27 18.40
C ALA A 132 -0.39 9.94 17.82
N ARG A 133 0.76 9.30 18.06
CA ARG A 133 2.04 9.65 17.46
C ARG A 133 2.17 8.93 16.12
N LEU A 134 2.54 9.67 15.09
CA LEU A 134 2.71 9.16 13.75
C LEU A 134 4.17 9.32 13.30
N ALA A 135 4.67 8.28 12.63
CA ALA A 135 5.91 8.34 11.88
C ALA A 135 5.59 8.43 10.38
N VAL A 136 6.40 9.20 9.66
CA VAL A 136 6.21 9.45 8.23
C VAL A 136 7.40 8.90 7.47
N TRP A 137 7.13 8.00 6.54
CA TRP A 137 8.11 7.49 5.58
C TRP A 137 7.89 8.19 4.24
N VAL A 138 8.97 8.70 3.64
CA VAL A 138 8.89 9.44 2.38
C VAL A 138 9.84 8.81 1.37
N SER A 139 9.32 8.58 0.16
CA SER A 139 10.04 7.97 -0.95
C SER A 139 10.02 8.90 -2.18
N PRO A 140 11.17 9.13 -2.84
CA PRO A 140 11.21 9.92 -4.07
C PRO A 140 10.48 9.24 -5.24
N GLY A 141 10.23 7.93 -5.16
CA GLY A 141 9.73 7.13 -6.28
C GLY A 141 10.87 6.75 -7.25
N PRO A 142 10.60 6.68 -8.57
CA PRO A 142 11.59 6.17 -9.54
C PRO A 142 12.72 7.14 -9.88
N ALA A 143 12.61 8.42 -9.49
CA ALA A 143 13.60 9.46 -9.76
C ALA A 143 13.73 10.40 -8.55
N PRO A 144 14.90 11.05 -8.35
CA PRO A 144 15.06 12.06 -7.31
C PRO A 144 14.01 13.16 -7.42
N ALA A 145 13.57 13.68 -6.29
CA ALA A 145 12.52 14.68 -6.22
C ALA A 145 12.82 15.73 -5.14
N TRP A 146 12.22 16.90 -5.29
CA TRP A 146 12.15 17.94 -4.28
C TRP A 146 10.78 17.86 -3.62
N ALA A 147 10.75 17.69 -2.30
CA ALA A 147 9.52 17.50 -1.55
C ALA A 147 9.22 18.66 -0.59
N ARG A 148 7.92 18.93 -0.46
CA ARG A 148 7.32 19.68 0.65
C ARG A 148 6.14 18.90 1.19
N LEU A 149 6.07 18.76 2.50
CA LEU A 149 5.04 18.04 3.24
C LEU A 149 4.18 19.05 4.00
N TYR A 150 2.87 18.82 3.98
CA TYR A 150 1.88 19.66 4.62
C TYR A 150 0.92 18.80 5.43
N TRP A 151 0.50 19.33 6.57
CA TRP A 151 -0.58 18.79 7.35
C TRP A 151 -1.87 19.57 7.05
N ARG A 152 -2.94 18.85 6.70
CA ARG A 152 -4.27 19.42 6.50
C ARG A 152 -5.18 18.92 7.63
N SER A 153 -5.71 19.85 8.42
CA SER A 153 -6.72 19.60 9.45
C SER A 153 -7.98 20.43 9.18
N THR A 154 -8.93 20.38 10.11
CA THR A 154 -10.13 21.23 10.10
C THR A 154 -9.80 22.72 10.29
N GLU A 155 -8.64 23.05 10.88
CA GLU A 155 -8.18 24.43 11.09
C GLU A 155 -7.48 25.03 9.85
N GLY A 156 -7.08 24.18 8.90
CA GLY A 156 -6.46 24.61 7.66
C GLY A 156 -5.26 23.75 7.26
N VAL A 157 -4.35 24.34 6.46
CA VAL A 157 -3.16 23.67 5.94
C VAL A 157 -1.90 24.31 6.51
N ALA A 158 -1.12 23.51 7.24
CA ALA A 158 0.12 23.91 7.86
C ALA A 158 1.34 23.21 7.21
N PRO A 159 2.47 23.91 7.04
CA PRO A 159 3.71 23.31 6.58
C PRO A 159 4.24 22.32 7.63
N LEU A 160 4.50 21.07 7.21
CA LEU A 160 5.08 20.06 8.09
C LEU A 160 6.60 19.97 7.93
N HIS A 161 7.08 19.88 6.68
CA HIS A 161 8.50 19.81 6.39
C HIS A 161 8.81 20.16 4.94
N PRO A 162 9.84 20.95 4.65
CA PRO A 162 10.61 21.78 5.58
C PRO A 162 9.78 23.01 6.04
N ALA A 163 10.39 23.93 6.78
CA ALA A 163 9.73 25.19 7.14
C ALA A 163 9.43 26.04 5.87
N PRO A 164 8.43 26.96 5.90
CA PRO A 164 8.04 27.74 4.73
C PRO A 164 9.19 28.49 4.05
N ASP A 165 10.08 29.07 4.85
CA ASP A 165 11.24 29.87 4.43
C ASP A 165 12.47 29.02 4.05
N ALA A 166 12.44 27.72 4.32
CA ALA A 166 13.51 26.80 3.96
C ALA A 166 13.39 26.31 2.51
N ALA A 167 14.52 25.96 1.91
CA ALA A 167 14.54 25.28 0.61
C ALA A 167 13.80 23.94 0.70
N ALA A 168 13.12 23.53 -0.38
CA ALA A 168 12.48 22.22 -0.46
C ALA A 168 13.47 21.08 -0.18
N TRP A 169 12.95 19.97 0.30
CA TRP A 169 13.77 18.83 0.70
C TRP A 169 14.18 18.00 -0.51
N ALA A 170 15.48 17.93 -0.80
CA ALA A 170 16.01 17.07 -1.84
C ALA A 170 15.98 15.59 -1.41
N LEU A 171 15.05 14.83 -1.95
CA LEU A 171 14.89 13.39 -1.74
C LEU A 171 15.62 12.61 -2.82
N THR A 172 16.68 11.91 -2.42
CA THR A 172 17.44 11.00 -3.28
C THR A 172 17.22 9.53 -2.91
N THR A 173 16.86 9.25 -1.66
CA THR A 173 16.56 7.91 -1.16
C THR A 173 15.32 7.94 -0.28
N PRO A 174 14.60 6.81 -0.15
CA PRO A 174 13.56 6.68 0.87
C PRO A 174 14.11 6.93 2.27
N THR A 175 13.38 7.66 3.11
CA THR A 175 13.84 8.01 4.46
C THR A 175 12.67 8.31 5.39
N TRP A 176 12.90 8.10 6.68
CA TRP A 176 11.98 8.55 7.73
C TRP A 176 12.12 10.06 7.91
N LEU A 177 10.98 10.72 8.13
CA LEU A 177 10.97 12.09 8.64
C LEU A 177 11.48 12.06 10.08
N GLU A 178 12.49 12.87 10.40
CA GLU A 178 13.12 12.91 11.73
C GLU A 178 12.16 13.38 12.85
N ARG A 179 11.07 14.04 12.46
CA ARG A 179 10.04 14.52 13.38
C ARG A 179 8.80 13.63 13.34
N GLU A 180 8.25 13.42 14.52
CA GLU A 180 6.94 12.79 14.68
C GLU A 180 5.83 13.81 14.45
N VAL A 181 4.65 13.31 14.05
CA VAL A 181 3.41 14.08 13.99
C VAL A 181 2.51 13.58 15.11
N VAL A 182 2.04 14.48 15.97
CA VAL A 182 1.08 14.14 17.03
C VAL A 182 -0.28 14.65 16.61
N LEU A 183 -1.27 13.75 16.54
CA LEU A 183 -2.64 14.12 16.24
C LEU A 183 -3.24 14.94 17.39
N ASP A 184 -4.00 15.98 17.08
CA ASP A 184 -4.73 16.71 18.11
C ASP A 184 -5.94 15.89 18.64
N ASP A 185 -6.52 16.37 19.74
CA ASP A 185 -7.68 15.75 20.39
C ASP A 185 -9.02 16.04 19.67
N ALA A 186 -9.05 16.95 18.70
CA ALA A 186 -10.29 17.36 18.05
C ALA A 186 -10.72 16.30 17.02
N PRO A 187 -11.95 15.76 17.08
CA PRO A 187 -12.39 14.81 16.07
C PRO A 187 -12.48 15.48 14.70
N GLY A 188 -12.04 14.80 13.65
CA GLY A 188 -12.13 15.33 12.29
C GLY A 188 -11.28 14.58 11.28
N PRO A 189 -11.53 14.81 9.99
CA PRO A 189 -10.66 14.33 8.93
C PRO A 189 -9.35 15.12 8.94
N GLU A 190 -8.25 14.41 8.81
CA GLU A 190 -6.93 15.00 8.61
C GLU A 190 -6.26 14.35 7.40
N ALA A 191 -5.26 15.02 6.84
CA ALA A 191 -4.48 14.46 5.76
C ALA A 191 -3.04 14.95 5.80
N LEU A 192 -2.12 14.03 5.51
CA LEU A 192 -0.77 14.37 5.15
C LEU A 192 -0.70 14.53 3.62
N VAL A 193 -0.25 15.70 3.18
CA VAL A 193 -0.12 16.03 1.76
C VAL A 193 1.36 16.18 1.42
N ALA A 194 1.80 15.52 0.36
CA ALA A 194 3.15 15.61 -0.15
C ALA A 194 3.13 16.19 -1.56
N VAL A 195 3.90 17.26 -1.77
CA VAL A 195 4.15 17.83 -3.09
C VAL A 195 5.56 17.45 -3.50
N LEU A 196 5.69 16.69 -4.57
CA LEU A 196 6.97 16.23 -5.10
C LEU A 196 7.19 16.78 -6.50
N CYS A 197 8.31 17.47 -6.71
CA CYS A 197 8.66 18.11 -7.96
C CYS A 197 10.04 17.66 -8.48
N ALA A 198 10.22 17.65 -9.80
CA ALA A 198 11.51 17.34 -10.43
C ALA A 198 12.57 18.43 -10.22
N ALA A 199 12.16 19.65 -9.85
CA ALA A 199 13.00 20.80 -9.57
C ALA A 199 12.65 21.41 -8.20
N PRO A 200 13.56 22.22 -7.59
CA PRO A 200 13.25 22.93 -6.34
C PRO A 200 11.94 23.71 -6.46
N VAL A 201 11.14 23.68 -5.39
CA VAL A 201 9.82 24.30 -5.33
C VAL A 201 9.70 25.16 -4.07
N SER A 202 9.17 26.39 -4.20
CA SER A 202 8.91 27.28 -3.06
C SER A 202 7.67 26.85 -2.25
N ASP A 203 7.40 27.48 -1.10
CA ASP A 203 6.15 27.24 -0.36
C ASP A 203 4.93 27.60 -1.18
N ASP A 204 4.94 28.79 -1.78
CA ASP A 204 3.82 29.31 -2.55
C ASP A 204 3.52 28.43 -3.77
N GLU A 205 4.56 27.99 -4.48
CA GLU A 205 4.40 27.09 -5.63
C GLU A 205 3.86 25.72 -5.21
N ALA A 206 4.32 25.18 -4.08
CA ALA A 206 3.82 23.90 -3.58
C ALA A 206 2.37 24.02 -3.07
N ARG A 207 1.99 25.15 -2.46
CA ARG A 207 0.59 25.44 -2.09
C ARG A 207 -0.32 25.52 -3.30
N ALA A 208 0.10 26.18 -4.38
CA ALA A 208 -0.63 26.18 -5.64
C ALA A 208 -0.87 24.76 -6.17
N VAL A 209 0.15 23.89 -6.15
CA VAL A 209 0.01 22.47 -6.54
C VAL A 209 -0.95 21.70 -5.61
N MET A 210 -1.00 22.04 -4.32
CA MET A 210 -1.97 21.44 -3.40
C MET A 210 -3.41 21.84 -3.70
N ASP A 211 -3.62 23.05 -4.21
CA ASP A 211 -4.92 23.61 -4.58
C ASP A 211 -5.35 23.21 -6.01
N ASP A 212 -4.76 22.12 -6.51
CA ASP A 212 -5.04 21.50 -7.81
C ASP A 212 -4.62 22.36 -9.02
N GLU A 213 -3.68 23.30 -8.84
CA GLU A 213 -3.02 23.93 -9.98
C GLU A 213 -1.99 22.96 -10.59
N GLU A 214 -2.21 22.59 -11.85
CA GLU A 214 -1.28 21.73 -12.58
C GLU A 214 0.07 22.42 -12.78
N ARG A 215 1.13 21.80 -12.27
CA ARG A 215 2.52 22.21 -12.53
C ARG A 215 3.29 21.06 -13.16
N ALA A 216 3.85 21.31 -14.34
CA ALA A 216 4.65 20.32 -15.05
C ALA A 216 5.81 19.82 -14.18
N GLY A 217 5.93 18.49 -14.08
CA GLY A 217 6.98 17.85 -13.28
C GLY A 217 6.73 17.84 -11.77
N CYS A 218 5.56 18.27 -11.31
CA CYS A 218 5.11 18.11 -9.93
C CYS A 218 3.96 17.11 -9.82
N ARG A 219 3.88 16.42 -8.68
CA ARG A 219 2.76 15.55 -8.32
C ARG A 219 2.38 15.77 -6.86
N ARG A 220 1.09 15.55 -6.56
CA ARG A 220 0.53 15.58 -5.21
C ARG A 220 0.21 14.15 -4.78
N ASP A 221 0.64 13.79 -3.59
CA ASP A 221 0.23 12.57 -2.90
C ASP A 221 -0.49 12.93 -1.60
N VAL A 222 -1.56 12.19 -1.26
CA VAL A 222 -2.43 12.50 -0.12
C VAL A 222 -2.73 11.23 0.66
N VAL A 223 -2.33 11.23 1.94
CA VAL A 223 -2.67 10.17 2.89
C VAL A 223 -3.75 10.69 3.82
N ALA A 224 -4.99 10.24 3.61
CA ALA A 224 -6.12 10.58 4.47
C ALA A 224 -6.05 9.81 5.79
N ILE A 225 -6.33 10.51 6.89
CA ILE A 225 -6.28 10.00 8.26
C ILE A 225 -7.62 10.32 8.92
N THR A 226 -8.27 9.29 9.45
CA THR A 226 -9.55 9.42 10.16
C THR A 226 -9.31 9.20 11.65
N LYS A 227 -9.66 10.18 12.48
CA LYS A 227 -9.59 10.04 13.95
C LYS A 227 -10.82 9.31 14.50
N ARG A 228 -10.62 8.47 15.52
CA ARG A 228 -11.68 7.82 16.31
C ARG A 228 -12.12 8.68 17.46
#